data_AF-A0A961TLN1-F1
#
_entry.id   AF-A0A961TLN1-F1
#
_cell.length_a   1.000
_cell.length_b   1.000
_cell.length_c   1.000
_cell.angle_alpha   90.00
_cell.angle_beta   90.00
_cell.angle_gamma   90.00
#
_symmetry.space_group_name_H-M   'P 1'
#
loop_
_entity.id
_entity.type
_entity.pdbx_description
1 polymer ?
#
loop_
_entity_poly.entity_id
_entity_poly.type
_entity_poly.pdbx_seq_one_letter_code
_entity_poly.pdbx_strand_id
1 'polypeptide(L)'
;MNEVEPIVRKFHESWDMRDPDRGAAIIADDCHFEDVVRGELLSGPEACRQDYIRWRTAFPDGSLEITKVIVQDDWAVVEFTNRGTQTGPLQSSLGEFPPSGRSMEVR
;
A
#
# COMPACT_ATOMS: atom_id res chain seq x y z
N MET A 1 23.92 10.29 -3.68
CA MET A 1 23.18 9.01 -3.68
C MET A 1 21.72 9.42 -3.70
N ASN A 2 20.92 8.94 -4.66
CA ASN A 2 19.51 9.34 -4.73
C ASN A 2 18.75 8.67 -3.57
N GLU A 3 18.12 9.46 -2.69
CA GLU A 3 17.40 8.98 -1.51
C GLU A 3 15.98 8.47 -1.84
N VAL A 4 15.47 8.76 -3.04
CA VAL A 4 14.10 8.43 -3.47
C VAL A 4 13.87 6.92 -3.52
N GLU A 5 14.78 6.14 -4.13
CA GLU A 5 14.62 4.68 -4.21
C GLU A 5 14.50 4.03 -2.82
N PRO A 6 15.41 4.30 -1.86
CA PRO A 6 15.26 3.83 -0.49
C PRO A 6 13.93 4.23 0.18
N ILE A 7 13.45 5.45 -0.06
CA ILE A 7 12.17 5.95 0.51
C ILE A 7 11.00 5.13 -0.02
N VAL A 8 10.86 5.00 -1.34
CA VAL A 8 9.72 4.28 -1.93
C VAL A 8 9.78 2.78 -1.64
N ARG A 9 10.98 2.18 -1.58
CA ARG A 9 11.13 0.79 -1.15
C ARG A 9 10.67 0.60 0.28
N LYS A 10 11.06 1.49 1.21
CA LYS A 10 10.65 1.41 2.60
C LYS A 10 9.13 1.41 2.77
N PHE A 11 8.40 2.18 1.97
CA PHE A 11 6.93 2.18 1.97
C PHE A 11 6.35 0.81 1.58
N HIS A 12 6.80 0.25 0.45
CA HIS A 12 6.24 -1.00 -0.07
C HIS A 12 6.69 -2.22 0.74
N GLU A 13 7.96 -2.26 1.18
CA GLU A 13 8.50 -3.33 2.02
C GLU A 13 7.86 -3.38 3.41
N SER A 14 7.33 -2.25 3.91
CA SER A 14 6.63 -2.23 5.20
C SER A 14 5.36 -3.09 5.18
N TRP A 15 4.76 -3.29 4.01
CA TRP A 15 3.67 -4.24 3.82
C TRP A 15 4.10 -5.68 4.13
N ASP A 16 5.18 -6.16 3.54
CA ASP A 16 5.64 -7.53 3.75
C ASP A 16 6.16 -7.74 5.20
N MET A 17 6.78 -6.70 5.78
CA MET A 17 7.25 -6.69 7.17
C MET A 17 6.12 -6.61 8.21
N ARG A 18 4.89 -6.39 7.78
CA ARG A 18 3.73 -6.15 8.64
C ARG A 18 3.86 -4.94 9.57
N ASP A 19 4.55 -3.89 9.11
CA ASP A 19 4.94 -2.73 9.91
C ASP A 19 4.29 -1.44 9.37
N PRO A 20 3.05 -1.10 9.80
CA PRO A 20 2.38 0.12 9.36
C PRO A 20 3.12 1.39 9.76
N ASP A 21 3.82 1.39 10.90
CA ASP A 21 4.46 2.59 11.44
C ASP A 21 5.73 2.92 10.63
N ARG A 22 6.46 1.90 10.16
CA ARG A 22 7.57 2.07 9.22
C ARG A 22 7.13 2.71 7.89
N GLY A 23 5.97 2.31 7.38
CA GLY A 23 5.39 2.87 6.15
C GLY A 23 4.88 4.30 6.35
N ALA A 24 4.19 4.57 7.46
CA ALA A 24 3.69 5.92 7.77
C ALA A 24 4.83 6.91 8.03
N ALA A 25 5.96 6.48 8.61
CA ALA A 25 7.09 7.35 8.96
C ALA A 25 7.83 7.97 7.77
N ILE A 26 7.57 7.56 6.52
CA ILE A 26 8.14 8.19 5.33
C ILE A 26 7.15 9.12 4.61
N ILE A 27 5.90 9.16 5.06
CA ILE A 27 4.86 9.97 4.44
C ILE A 27 5.00 11.40 4.95
N ALA A 28 4.99 12.37 4.05
CA ALA A 28 5.01 13.79 4.41
C ALA A 28 3.66 14.21 5.03
N ASP A 29 3.68 15.18 5.93
CA ASP A 29 2.46 15.68 6.59
C ASP A 29 1.44 16.25 5.60
N ASP A 30 1.91 16.82 4.49
CA ASP A 30 1.13 17.38 3.39
C ASP A 30 0.97 16.40 2.21
N CYS A 31 1.27 15.11 2.40
CA CYS A 31 1.15 14.10 1.36
C CYS A 31 -0.30 13.98 0.86
N HIS A 32 -0.45 13.98 -0.46
CA HIS A 32 -1.69 13.69 -1.17
C HIS A 32 -1.53 12.36 -1.91
N PHE A 33 -1.96 11.26 -1.29
CA PHE A 33 -1.97 9.96 -1.93
C PHE A 33 -3.31 9.74 -2.63
N GLU A 34 -3.28 9.61 -3.95
CA GLU A 34 -4.47 9.35 -4.77
C GLU A 34 -4.56 7.86 -5.14
N ASP A 35 -5.61 7.18 -4.68
CA ASP A 35 -5.99 5.89 -5.23
C ASP A 35 -6.95 6.11 -6.40
N VAL A 36 -6.38 6.11 -7.61
CA VAL A 36 -7.10 6.41 -8.86
C VAL A 36 -8.25 5.43 -9.11
N VAL A 37 -8.11 4.15 -8.75
CA VAL A 37 -9.12 3.11 -9.02
C VAL A 37 -10.31 3.28 -8.08
N ARG A 38 -10.06 3.61 -6.81
CA ARG A 38 -11.11 3.80 -5.80
C ARG A 38 -11.65 5.24 -5.73
N GLY A 39 -11.00 6.17 -6.43
CA GLY A 39 -11.33 7.61 -6.36
C GLY A 39 -11.14 8.18 -4.96
N GLU A 40 -10.18 7.64 -4.20
CA GLU A 40 -9.91 8.04 -2.82
C GLU A 40 -8.67 8.95 -2.73
N LEU A 41 -8.73 9.95 -1.86
CA LEU A 41 -7.58 10.77 -1.48
C LEU A 41 -7.26 10.50 -0.01
N LEU A 42 -6.04 10.05 0.26
CA LEU A 42 -5.51 9.81 1.60
C LEU A 42 -4.51 10.92 1.93
N SER A 43 -4.87 11.77 2.89
CA SER A 43 -4.05 12.92 3.31
C SER A 43 -3.15 12.58 4.49
N GLY A 44 -1.84 12.64 4.27
CA GLY A 44 -0.83 12.52 5.32
C GLY A 44 -0.64 11.11 5.91
N PRO A 45 0.21 11.00 6.94
CA PRO A 45 0.67 9.71 7.47
C PRO A 45 -0.44 8.84 8.07
N GLU A 46 -1.36 9.45 8.80
CA GLU A 46 -2.42 8.73 9.50
C GLU A 46 -3.43 8.11 8.52
N ALA A 47 -3.76 8.80 7.42
CA ALA A 47 -4.63 8.24 6.39
C ALA A 47 -3.97 7.04 5.69
N CYS A 48 -2.67 7.11 5.40
CA CYS A 48 -1.91 5.99 4.85
C CYS A 48 -1.87 4.80 5.82
N ARG A 49 -1.71 5.06 7.13
CA ARG A 49 -1.75 4.04 8.18
C ARG A 49 -3.11 3.34 8.26
N GLN A 50 -4.20 4.09 8.14
CA GLN A 50 -5.56 3.55 8.14
C GLN A 50 -5.83 2.71 6.90
N ASP A 51 -5.36 3.14 5.73
CA ASP A 51 -5.46 2.35 4.49
C ASP A 51 -4.69 1.03 4.60
N TYR A 52 -3.48 1.07 5.16
CA TYR A 52 -2.72 -0.14 5.47
C TYR A 52 -3.55 -1.11 6.34
N ILE A 53 -4.15 -0.63 7.43
CA ILE A 53 -4.93 -1.47 8.37
C ILE A 53 -6.15 -2.06 7.66
N ARG A 54 -6.82 -1.27 6.83
CA ARG A 54 -7.95 -1.70 6.00
C ARG A 54 -7.55 -2.87 5.09
N TRP A 55 -6.46 -2.75 4.34
CA TRP A 55 -5.98 -3.82 3.47
C TRP A 55 -5.50 -5.04 4.24
N ARG A 56 -4.78 -4.85 5.36
CA ARG A 56 -4.30 -5.98 6.19
C ARG A 56 -5.43 -6.74 6.86
N THR A 57 -6.52 -6.05 7.20
CA THR A 57 -7.74 -6.69 7.71
C THR A 57 -8.38 -7.57 6.65
N ALA A 58 -8.47 -7.10 5.40
CA ALA A 58 -9.04 -7.86 4.29
C ALA A 58 -8.14 -9.03 3.86
N PHE A 59 -6.82 -8.84 3.82
CA PHE A 59 -5.80 -9.79 3.39
C PHE A 59 -4.73 -10.02 4.48
N PRO A 60 -5.03 -10.80 5.54
CA PRO A 60 -4.09 -11.02 6.64
C PRO A 60 -2.78 -11.70 6.19
N ASP A 61 -2.85 -12.59 5.20
CA ASP A 61 -1.74 -13.29 4.57
C ASP A 61 -1.06 -12.48 3.45
N GLY A 62 -1.50 -11.24 3.22
CA GLY A 62 -1.06 -10.43 2.10
C GLY A 62 0.46 -10.18 2.10
N SER A 63 1.07 -10.30 0.93
CA SER A 63 2.49 -10.06 0.67
C SER A 63 2.69 -9.20 -0.58
N LEU A 64 3.86 -8.57 -0.66
CA LEU A 64 4.24 -7.69 -1.76
C LEU A 64 5.67 -7.99 -2.20
N GLU A 65 5.87 -8.05 -3.51
CA GLU A 65 7.19 -8.19 -4.13
C GLU A 65 7.43 -7.00 -5.07
N ILE A 66 8.45 -6.19 -4.80
CA ILE A 66 8.85 -5.10 -5.71
C ILE A 66 9.58 -5.71 -6.91
N THR A 67 9.05 -5.55 -8.12
CA THR A 67 9.63 -6.10 -9.35
C THR A 67 10.51 -5.09 -10.08
N LYS A 68 10.19 -3.79 -9.97
CA LYS A 68 10.97 -2.72 -10.61
C LYS A 68 10.84 -1.41 -9.86
N VAL A 69 11.94 -0.68 -9.77
CA VAL A 69 11.95 0.74 -9.37
C VAL A 69 12.64 1.53 -10.46
N ILE A 70 11.99 2.60 -10.93
CA ILE A 70 12.58 3.58 -11.84
C ILE A 70 12.60 4.91 -11.09
N VAL A 71 13.76 5.57 -11.04
CA VAL A 71 13.91 6.87 -10.40
C VAL A 71 14.41 7.90 -11.41
N GLN A 72 13.80 9.08 -11.37
CA GLN A 72 14.23 10.25 -12.11
C GLN A 72 14.08 11.48 -11.21
N ASP A 73 15.20 12.11 -10.86
CA ASP A 73 15.24 13.23 -9.92
C ASP A 73 14.52 12.88 -8.61
N ASP A 74 13.46 13.64 -8.26
CA ASP A 74 12.63 13.45 -7.06
C ASP A 74 11.42 12.53 -7.30
N TRP A 75 11.33 11.90 -8.48
CA TRP A 75 10.23 11.03 -8.87
C TRP A 75 10.64 9.56 -8.87
N ALA A 76 9.70 8.70 -8.49
CA ALA A 76 9.84 7.25 -8.62
C ALA A 76 8.57 6.59 -9.15
N VAL A 77 8.77 5.52 -9.90
CA VAL A 77 7.73 4.56 -10.28
C VAL A 77 8.11 3.22 -9.69
N VAL A 78 7.20 2.61 -8.94
CA VAL A 78 7.36 1.29 -8.35
C VAL A 78 6.39 0.34 -9.03
N GLU A 79 6.91 -0.73 -9.62
CA GLU A 79 6.14 -1.89 -10.04
C GLU A 79 6.28 -2.96 -8.96
N PHE A 80 5.18 -3.58 -8.57
CA PHE A 80 5.16 -4.64 -7.56
C PHE A 80 4.09 -5.67 -7.89
N THR A 81 4.20 -6.86 -7.31
CA THR A 81 3.14 -7.87 -7.32
C THR A 81 2.61 -8.08 -5.92
N ASN A 82 1.30 -7.89 -5.74
CA ASN A 82 0.59 -8.16 -4.50
C ASN A 82 -0.08 -9.53 -4.57
N ARG A 83 -0.04 -10.25 -3.45
CA ARG A 83 -0.70 -11.55 -3.28
C ARG A 83 -1.46 -11.56 -1.96
N GLY A 84 -2.51 -12.38 -1.88
CA GLY A 84 -3.22 -12.63 -0.63
C GLY A 84 -4.56 -13.31 -0.83
N THR A 85 -5.12 -13.79 0.26
CA THR A 85 -6.46 -14.39 0.33
C THR A 85 -7.39 -13.48 1.10
N GLN A 86 -8.52 -13.12 0.49
CA GLN A 86 -9.48 -12.22 1.14
C GLN A 86 -10.29 -12.99 2.20
N THR A 87 -9.75 -13.10 3.41
CA THR A 87 -10.41 -13.76 4.55
C THR A 87 -11.10 -12.79 5.50
N GLY A 88 -10.87 -11.48 5.35
CA GLY A 88 -11.58 -10.43 6.09
C GLY A 88 -12.50 -9.58 5.21
N PRO A 89 -13.35 -8.74 5.83
CA PRO A 89 -14.15 -7.77 5.09
C PRO A 89 -13.25 -6.73 4.43
N LEU A 90 -13.55 -6.37 3.18
CA LEU A 90 -12.88 -5.28 2.48
C LEU A 90 -13.79 -4.06 2.48
N GLN A 91 -13.35 -3.00 3.16
CA GLN A 91 -14.03 -1.71 3.16
C GLN A 91 -13.55 -0.89 1.95
N SER A 92 -14.45 -0.17 1.28
CA SER A 92 -14.09 0.74 0.18
C SER A 92 -15.12 1.88 0.04
N SER A 93 -14.81 2.87 -0.79
CA SER A 93 -15.77 3.90 -1.23
C SER A 93 -17.04 3.33 -1.89
N LEU A 94 -17.00 2.10 -2.42
CA LEU A 94 -18.13 1.42 -3.05
C LEU A 94 -18.99 0.61 -2.05
N GLY A 95 -18.59 0.56 -0.78
CA GLY A 95 -19.23 -0.22 0.27
C GLY A 95 -18.34 -1.32 0.83
N GLU A 96 -18.92 -2.14 1.70
CA GLU A 96 -18.27 -3.30 2.31
C GLU A 96 -18.45 -4.55 1.44
N PHE A 97 -17.35 -5.25 1.18
CA PHE A 97 -17.34 -6.56 0.55
C PHE A 97 -17.07 -7.63 1.61
N PRO A 98 -17.95 -8.64 1.79
CA PRO A 98 -17.70 -9.73 2.71
C PRO A 98 -16.48 -10.56 2.29
N PRO A 99 -15.87 -11.33 3.22
CA PRO A 99 -14.74 -12.18 2.89
C PRO A 99 -15.13 -13.21 1.82
N SER A 100 -14.52 -13.12 0.65
CA SER A 100 -14.81 -14.02 -0.47
C SER A 100 -14.10 -15.38 -0.35
N GLY A 101 -13.05 -15.47 0.47
CA GLY A 101 -12.20 -16.65 0.59
C GLY A 101 -11.34 -16.93 -0.66
N ARG A 102 -11.31 -16.01 -1.63
CA ARG A 102 -10.54 -16.17 -2.87
C ARG A 102 -9.13 -15.64 -2.69
N SER A 103 -8.16 -16.36 -3.26
CA SER A 103 -6.80 -15.89 -3.43
C SER A 103 -6.67 -15.02 -4.67
N MET A 104 -5.82 -14.01 -4.59
CA MET A 104 -5.49 -13.12 -5.70
C MET A 104 -3.97 -12.96 -5.85
N GLU A 105 -3.58 -12.67 -7.09
CA GLU A 105 -2.26 -12.16 -7.45
C GLU A 105 -2.48 -11.04 -8.48
N VAL A 106 -1.95 -9.85 -8.20
CA VAL A 106 -2.11 -8.65 -9.03
C VAL A 106 -0.76 -7.96 -9.21
N ARG A 107 -0.47 -7.56 -10.43
CA ARG A 107 0.72 -6.78 -10.81
C ARG A 107 0.29 -5.41 -11.32
#